data_AF-A0A383BB94-F1
#
_entry.id   AF-A0A383BB94-F1
#
_cell.length_a   1.000
_cell.length_b   1.000
_cell.length_c   1.000
_cell.angle_alpha   90.00
_cell.angle_beta   90.00
_cell.angle_gamma   90.00
#
_symmetry.space_group_name_H-M   'P 1'
#
loop_
_entity.id
_entity.type
_entity.pdbx_description
1 polymer ?
#
loop_
_entity_poly.entity_id
_entity_poly.type
_entity_poly.pdbx_seq_one_letter_code
_entity_poly.pdbx_strand_id
1 'polypeptide(L)'
;MRETKQAPRLHRSIWYMGAKSRLIPGFLERVLAEELPPGGTFVDLMCGSGVVSSWCAGMYRVISNDVQGYSAVIARSLIGHSPGTRDDFLAALDAEADLGISFDRNYKLLAGYYEEALAEEAAFLDAYEKGRADEDWADRYREYLQSAAVLFPGAKRESISGPYESAAPLLFGEEIERRRRDPG
;
A
#
# COMPACT_ATOMS: atom_id res chain seq x y z
N MET A 1 27.10 -26.50 -7.85
CA MET A 1 26.04 -26.16 -6.88
C MET A 1 26.10 -24.65 -6.68
N ARG A 2 25.06 -23.90 -7.06
CA ARG A 2 24.98 -22.48 -6.70
C ARG A 2 24.65 -22.43 -5.22
N GLU A 3 25.50 -21.79 -4.41
CA GLU A 3 25.14 -21.48 -3.02
C GLU A 3 23.83 -20.70 -3.04
N THR A 4 22.76 -21.30 -2.53
CA THR A 4 21.53 -20.61 -2.22
C THR A 4 21.86 -19.63 -1.11
N LYS A 5 22.11 -18.36 -1.48
CA LYS A 5 22.09 -17.26 -0.50
C LYS A 5 20.82 -17.42 0.31
N GLN A 6 20.96 -17.50 1.63
CA GLN A 6 19.83 -17.58 2.54
C GLN A 6 18.87 -16.44 2.20
N ALA A 7 17.60 -16.77 1.94
CA ALA A 7 16.62 -15.78 1.51
C ALA A 7 16.63 -14.63 2.52
N PRO A 8 16.71 -13.35 2.06
CA PRO A 8 16.74 -12.23 2.96
C PRO A 8 15.53 -12.31 3.89
N ARG A 9 15.75 -12.10 5.21
CA ARG A 9 14.65 -11.99 6.16
C ARG A 9 13.68 -10.95 5.62
N LEU A 10 12.44 -11.38 5.35
CA LEU A 10 11.42 -10.49 4.83
C LEU A 10 10.99 -9.56 5.96
N HIS A 11 11.32 -8.30 5.80
CA HIS A 11 11.05 -7.26 6.79
C HIS A 11 9.56 -6.93 6.81
N ARG A 12 8.97 -6.88 8.00
CA ARG A 12 7.61 -6.37 8.19
C ARG A 12 7.72 -4.87 8.45
N SER A 13 7.71 -4.07 7.39
CA SER A 13 7.75 -2.61 7.49
C SER A 13 6.43 -2.07 8.05
N ILE A 14 5.32 -2.39 7.40
CA ILE A 14 3.97 -1.98 7.78
C ILE A 14 2.97 -3.12 7.54
N TRP A 15 1.83 -3.07 8.24
CA TRP A 15 0.66 -3.87 7.87
C TRP A 15 0.10 -3.33 6.55
N TYR A 16 0.45 -4.00 5.45
CA TYR A 16 0.01 -3.64 4.11
C TYR A 16 -0.92 -4.71 3.56
N MET A 17 -2.12 -4.31 3.16
CA MET A 17 -3.08 -5.23 2.56
C MET A 17 -2.50 -5.85 1.29
N GLY A 18 -2.53 -7.18 1.20
CA GLY A 18 -2.01 -7.90 0.04
C GLY A 18 -0.49 -8.02 -0.02
N ALA A 19 0.23 -7.85 1.11
CA ALA A 19 1.68 -8.12 1.16
C ALA A 19 2.02 -9.55 0.68
N LYS A 20 3.00 -9.67 -0.23
CA LYS A 20 3.34 -10.95 -0.90
C LYS A 20 4.45 -11.75 -0.20
N SER A 21 4.75 -11.44 1.06
CA SER A 21 5.85 -12.07 1.81
C SER A 21 5.77 -13.60 1.83
N ARG A 22 4.57 -14.17 1.86
CA ARG A 22 4.36 -15.63 1.84
C ARG A 22 4.48 -16.27 0.46
N LEU A 23 4.33 -15.49 -0.62
CA LEU A 23 4.45 -15.99 -1.99
C LEU A 23 5.88 -15.88 -2.53
N ILE A 24 6.74 -15.10 -1.86
CA ILE A 24 8.13 -14.93 -2.25
C ILE A 24 8.87 -16.27 -2.21
N PRO A 25 8.92 -17.01 -1.08
CA PRO A 25 9.63 -18.28 -1.04
C PRO A 25 8.95 -19.29 -1.96
N GLY A 26 9.74 -19.91 -2.85
CA GLY A 26 9.28 -20.97 -3.71
C GLY A 26 8.49 -20.51 -4.94
N PHE A 27 7.43 -19.71 -4.83
CA PHE A 27 6.65 -19.32 -6.02
C PHE A 27 7.30 -18.17 -6.80
N LEU A 28 7.28 -16.95 -6.26
CA LEU A 28 7.82 -15.79 -6.99
C LEU A 28 9.31 -15.93 -7.25
N GLU A 29 10.06 -16.57 -6.34
CA GLU A 29 11.48 -16.87 -6.56
C GLU A 29 11.73 -17.67 -7.84
N ARG A 30 10.94 -18.73 -8.09
CA ARG A 30 11.08 -19.56 -9.30
C ARG A 30 10.68 -18.79 -10.54
N VAL A 31 9.51 -18.14 -10.50
CA VAL A 31 9.00 -17.36 -11.64
C VAL A 31 10.01 -16.27 -12.04
N LEU A 32 10.54 -15.52 -11.07
CA LEU A 32 11.50 -14.45 -11.36
C LEU A 32 12.85 -14.98 -11.87
N ALA A 33 13.29 -16.15 -11.40
CA ALA A 33 14.51 -16.79 -11.90
C ALA A 33 14.36 -17.32 -13.35
N GLU A 34 13.15 -17.68 -13.76
CA GLU A 34 12.83 -18.10 -15.14
C GLU A 34 12.70 -16.90 -16.09
N GLU A 35 12.11 -15.81 -15.63
CA GLU A 35 11.81 -14.63 -16.46
C GLU A 35 12.97 -13.62 -16.54
N LEU A 36 13.83 -13.55 -15.51
CA LEU A 36 14.88 -12.54 -15.42
C LEU A 36 16.27 -13.16 -15.29
N PRO A 37 17.23 -12.79 -16.18
CA PRO A 37 18.61 -13.19 -16.00
C PRO A 37 19.21 -12.55 -14.73
N PRO A 38 20.24 -13.16 -14.12
CA PRO A 38 20.96 -12.55 -13.00
C PRO A 38 21.45 -11.13 -13.35
N GLY A 39 21.22 -10.15 -12.46
CA GLY A 39 21.53 -8.75 -12.71
C GLY A 39 20.59 -8.04 -13.70
N GLY A 40 19.55 -8.73 -14.19
CA GLY A 40 18.47 -8.14 -14.98
C GLY A 40 17.69 -7.06 -14.23
N THR A 41 16.74 -6.41 -14.90
CA THR A 41 15.95 -5.32 -14.29
C THR A 41 14.57 -5.82 -13.88
N PHE A 42 14.24 -5.67 -12.59
CA PHE A 42 12.91 -5.93 -12.04
C PHE A 42 12.18 -4.61 -11.80
N VAL A 43 10.94 -4.50 -12.31
CA VAL A 43 10.09 -3.31 -12.15
C VAL A 43 8.87 -3.68 -11.32
N ASP A 44 8.76 -3.08 -10.13
CA ASP A 44 7.65 -3.25 -9.20
C ASP A 44 6.74 -2.02 -9.28
N LEU A 45 5.69 -2.10 -10.10
CA LEU A 45 4.80 -0.95 -10.37
C LEU A 45 3.87 -0.58 -9.21
N MET A 46 3.66 -1.52 -8.28
CA MET A 46 2.71 -1.42 -7.15
C MET A 46 3.40 -1.91 -5.87
N CYS A 47 4.52 -1.26 -5.53
CA CYS A 47 5.47 -1.81 -4.58
C CYS A 47 4.96 -1.84 -3.14
N GLY A 48 3.99 -1.01 -2.78
CA GLY A 48 3.31 -1.02 -1.49
C GLY A 48 4.28 -0.96 -0.31
N SER A 49 4.38 -2.06 0.46
CA SER A 49 5.32 -2.19 1.57
C SER A 49 6.80 -2.38 1.15
N GLY A 50 7.08 -2.46 -0.15
CA GLY A 50 8.41 -2.67 -0.71
C GLY A 50 8.97 -4.08 -0.53
N VAL A 51 8.19 -5.04 -0.01
CA VAL A 51 8.70 -6.37 0.39
C VAL A 51 9.24 -7.19 -0.79
N VAL A 52 8.58 -7.14 -1.95
CA VAL A 52 9.01 -7.84 -3.17
C VAL A 52 10.24 -7.14 -3.76
N SER A 53 10.15 -5.83 -3.93
CA SER A 53 11.27 -4.99 -4.36
C SER A 53 12.55 -5.20 -3.53
N SER A 54 12.44 -5.22 -2.20
CA SER A 54 13.57 -5.43 -1.30
C SER A 54 14.18 -6.82 -1.44
N TRP A 55 13.35 -7.85 -1.69
CA TRP A 55 13.83 -9.20 -1.93
C TRP A 55 14.58 -9.29 -3.27
N CYS A 56 14.03 -8.68 -4.33
CA CYS A 56 14.64 -8.63 -5.66
C CYS A 56 15.96 -7.84 -5.70
N ALA A 57 16.14 -6.84 -4.83
CA ALA A 57 17.32 -5.98 -4.80
C ALA A 57 18.64 -6.73 -4.54
N GLY A 58 18.57 -7.93 -3.96
CA GLY A 58 19.75 -8.78 -3.78
C GLY A 58 20.25 -9.48 -5.06
N MET A 59 19.45 -9.48 -6.14
CA MET A 59 19.67 -10.28 -7.36
C MET A 59 19.55 -9.49 -8.66
N TYR A 60 18.80 -8.38 -8.64
CA TYR A 60 18.40 -7.62 -9.82
C TYR A 60 18.62 -6.11 -9.61
N ARG A 61 18.70 -5.36 -10.70
CA ARG A 61 18.46 -3.91 -10.67
C ARG A 61 16.97 -3.70 -10.43
N VAL A 62 16.60 -2.98 -9.37
CA VAL A 62 15.19 -2.78 -9.01
C VAL A 62 14.73 -1.35 -9.28
N ILE A 63 13.55 -1.23 -9.90
CA ILE A 63 12.79 0.01 -10.01
C ILE A 63 11.47 -0.21 -9.28
N SER A 64 11.21 0.60 -8.25
CA SER A 64 9.99 0.49 -7.44
C SER A 64 9.15 1.74 -7.57
N ASN A 65 7.86 1.55 -7.81
CA ASN A 65 6.88 2.60 -7.98
C ASN A 65 5.63 2.26 -7.17
N ASP A 66 4.95 3.28 -6.67
CA ASP A 66 3.60 3.19 -6.13
C ASP A 66 2.94 4.57 -6.24
N VAL A 67 1.61 4.61 -6.25
CA VAL A 67 0.86 5.88 -6.16
C VAL A 67 1.01 6.51 -4.77
N GLN A 68 1.29 5.70 -3.74
CA GLN A 68 1.39 6.15 -2.37
C GLN A 68 2.80 6.64 -2.04
N GLY A 69 2.94 7.92 -1.67
CA GLY A 69 4.24 8.53 -1.40
C GLY A 69 5.06 7.85 -0.28
N TYR A 70 4.40 7.25 0.72
CA TYR A 70 5.11 6.52 1.79
C TYR A 70 5.81 5.26 1.27
N SER A 71 5.27 4.61 0.23
CA SER A 71 5.87 3.42 -0.38
C SER A 71 7.21 3.74 -1.02
N ALA A 72 7.35 4.92 -1.63
CA ALA A 72 8.62 5.38 -2.19
C ALA A 72 9.69 5.56 -1.10
N VAL A 73 9.32 6.06 0.09
CA VAL A 73 10.22 6.20 1.23
C VAL A 73 10.67 4.82 1.72
N ILE A 74 9.72 3.90 1.95
CA ILE A 74 10.01 2.53 2.41
C ILE A 74 10.91 1.80 1.39
N ALA A 75 10.55 1.83 0.11
CA ALA A 75 11.31 1.18 -0.95
C ALA A 75 12.73 1.74 -1.03
N ARG A 76 12.90 3.08 -0.98
CA ARG A 76 14.22 3.71 -0.97
C ARG A 76 15.06 3.26 0.23
N SER A 77 14.47 3.19 1.42
CA SER A 77 15.16 2.71 2.62
C SER A 77 15.55 1.24 2.52
N LEU A 78 14.70 0.37 1.98
CA LEU A 78 14.96 -1.08 1.92
C LEU A 78 15.89 -1.49 0.78
N ILE A 79 15.89 -0.76 -0.34
CA ILE A 79 16.65 -1.06 -1.56
C ILE A 79 17.98 -0.30 -1.58
N GLY A 80 18.02 0.93 -1.06
CA GLY A 80 19.17 1.81 -1.13
C GLY A 80 20.29 1.51 -0.12
N HIS A 81 20.03 0.67 0.89
CA HIS A 81 21.02 0.29 1.89
C HIS A 81 21.66 -1.06 1.56
N SER A 82 22.96 -1.19 1.81
CA SER A 82 23.65 -2.49 1.71
C SER A 82 23.03 -3.51 2.69
N PRO A 83 22.99 -4.82 2.38
CA PRO A 83 22.31 -5.80 3.24
C PRO A 83 22.76 -5.78 4.71
N GLY A 84 24.06 -5.60 4.98
CA GLY A 84 24.58 -5.52 6.35
C GLY A 84 24.10 -4.28 7.09
N THR A 85 24.24 -3.10 6.48
CA THR A 85 23.77 -1.83 7.07
C THR A 85 22.25 -1.76 7.20
N ARG A 86 21.52 -2.46 6.32
CA ARG A 86 20.06 -2.49 6.32
C ARG A 86 19.54 -3.24 7.55
N ASP A 87 20.10 -4.40 7.86
CA ASP A 87 19.62 -5.20 8.98
C ASP A 87 19.93 -4.51 10.32
N ASP A 88 21.08 -3.84 10.43
CA ASP A 88 21.41 -2.97 11.58
C ASP A 88 20.47 -1.77 11.70
N PHE A 89 20.20 -1.07 10.58
CA PHE A 89 19.25 0.04 10.54
C PHE A 89 17.85 -0.39 11.01
N LEU A 90 17.36 -1.53 10.51
CA LEU A 90 16.05 -2.05 10.87
C LEU A 90 15.96 -2.51 12.32
N ALA A 91 17.05 -3.06 12.87
CA ALA A 91 17.11 -3.45 14.28
C ALA A 91 17.12 -2.24 15.23
N ALA A 92 17.58 -1.08 14.74
CA ALA A 92 17.64 0.16 15.51
C ALA A 92 16.37 1.01 15.43
N LEU A 93 15.45 0.72 14.50
CA LEU A 93 14.21 1.47 14.34
C LEU A 93 13.21 1.12 15.45
N ASP A 94 12.65 2.17 16.04
CA ASP A 94 11.48 2.10 16.92
C ASP A 94 10.35 2.85 16.22
N ALA A 95 9.44 2.11 15.57
CA ALA A 95 8.38 2.71 14.79
C ALA A 95 7.49 3.67 15.60
N GLU A 96 7.28 3.41 16.88
CA GLU A 96 6.47 4.25 17.75
C GLU A 96 7.21 5.55 18.08
N ALA A 97 8.49 5.46 18.49
CA ALA A 97 9.29 6.64 18.77
C ALA A 97 9.59 7.47 17.51
N ASP A 98 9.91 6.80 16.40
CA ASP A 98 10.38 7.44 15.16
C ASP A 98 9.23 8.03 14.34
N LEU A 99 8.06 7.38 14.31
CA LEU A 99 6.93 7.79 13.50
C LEU A 99 5.75 8.35 14.31
N GLY A 100 5.72 8.14 15.63
CA GLY A 100 4.58 8.51 16.48
C GLY A 100 4.16 9.97 16.36
N ILE A 101 5.12 10.90 16.38
CA ILE A 101 4.83 12.34 16.22
C ILE A 101 4.17 12.64 14.86
N SER A 102 4.69 12.01 13.79
CA SER A 102 4.15 12.19 12.44
C SER A 102 2.77 11.54 12.32
N PHE A 103 2.59 10.36 12.91
CA PHE A 103 1.31 9.66 12.99
C PHE A 103 0.28 10.52 13.71
N ASP A 104 0.56 10.98 14.93
CA ASP A 104 -0.36 11.78 15.74
C ASP A 104 -0.78 13.07 15.02
N ARG A 105 0.18 13.75 14.39
CA ARG A 105 -0.11 14.96 13.62
C ARG A 105 -1.02 14.66 12.44
N ASN A 106 -0.70 13.63 11.66
CA ASN A 106 -1.47 13.27 10.47
C ASN A 106 -2.85 12.75 10.85
N TYR A 107 -2.95 11.97 11.93
CA TYR A 107 -4.21 11.48 12.47
C TYR A 107 -5.08 12.64 12.94
N LYS A 108 -4.56 13.58 13.73
CA LYS A 108 -5.32 14.78 14.17
C LYS A 108 -5.82 15.61 12.99
N LEU A 109 -4.98 15.79 11.97
CA LEU A 109 -5.37 16.51 10.75
C LEU A 109 -6.51 15.79 10.02
N LEU A 110 -6.38 14.48 9.80
CA LEU A 110 -7.42 13.67 9.16
C LEU A 110 -8.70 13.66 10.01
N ALA A 111 -8.61 13.34 11.29
CA ALA A 111 -9.75 13.33 12.21
C ALA A 111 -10.49 14.67 12.23
N GLY A 112 -9.78 15.80 12.10
CA GLY A 112 -10.39 17.12 11.98
C GLY A 112 -11.25 17.28 10.70
N TYR A 113 -10.82 16.73 9.56
CA TYR A 113 -11.64 16.75 8.34
C TYR A 113 -12.91 15.89 8.47
N TYR A 114 -12.87 14.83 9.27
CA TYR A 114 -13.94 13.86 9.44
C TYR A 114 -14.66 13.99 10.80
N GLU A 115 -14.53 15.12 11.50
CA GLU A 115 -15.00 15.27 12.88
C GLU A 115 -16.49 14.89 13.03
N GLU A 116 -17.35 15.42 12.16
CA GLU A 116 -18.79 15.13 12.16
C GLU A 116 -19.09 13.66 11.89
N ALA A 117 -18.45 13.08 10.88
CA ALA A 117 -18.61 11.68 10.51
C ALA A 117 -18.13 10.76 11.65
N LEU A 118 -16.98 11.03 12.24
CA LEU A 118 -16.44 10.27 13.37
C LEU A 118 -17.36 10.35 14.61
N ALA A 119 -17.95 11.52 14.88
CA ALA A 119 -18.90 11.68 15.98
C ALA A 119 -20.19 10.88 15.74
N GLU A 120 -20.69 10.87 14.50
CA GLU A 120 -21.88 10.10 14.11
C GLU A 120 -21.62 8.58 14.19
N GLU A 121 -20.49 8.11 13.65
CA GLU A 121 -20.09 6.70 13.77
C GLU A 121 -19.94 6.28 15.23
N ALA A 122 -19.29 7.11 16.06
CA ALA A 122 -19.15 6.86 17.48
C ALA A 122 -20.52 6.72 18.18
N ALA A 123 -21.52 7.50 17.78
CA ALA A 123 -22.87 7.38 18.32
C ALA A 123 -23.55 6.05 17.92
N PHE A 124 -23.37 5.59 16.67
CA PHE A 124 -23.85 4.28 16.24
C PHE A 124 -23.21 3.14 17.06
N LEU A 125 -21.88 3.19 17.23
CA LEU A 125 -21.14 2.17 17.97
C LEU A 125 -21.50 2.19 19.47
N ASP A 126 -21.63 3.36 20.08
CA ASP A 126 -22.04 3.53 21.48
C ASP A 126 -23.48 3.03 21.73
N ALA A 127 -24.37 3.18 20.75
CA ALA A 127 -25.71 2.60 20.83
C ALA A 127 -25.65 1.07 20.81
N TYR A 128 -24.83 0.48 19.94
CA TYR A 128 -24.66 -0.96 19.82
C TYR A 128 -24.05 -1.57 21.09
N GLU A 129 -22.92 -1.04 21.55
CA GLU A 129 -22.20 -1.54 22.74
C GLU A 129 -23.05 -1.49 24.01
N LYS A 130 -23.92 -0.47 24.15
CA LYS A 130 -24.81 -0.31 25.30
C LYS A 130 -26.15 -1.04 25.15
N GLY A 131 -26.34 -1.85 24.11
CA GLY A 131 -27.57 -2.59 23.86
C GLY A 131 -28.79 -1.71 23.56
N ARG A 132 -28.57 -0.51 23.01
CA ARG A 132 -29.61 0.44 22.56
C ARG A 132 -29.85 0.39 21.05
N ALA A 133 -29.20 -0.53 20.35
CA ALA A 133 -29.48 -0.81 18.95
C ALA A 133 -30.88 -1.43 18.81
N ASP A 134 -31.76 -0.75 18.08
CA ASP A 134 -33.08 -1.23 17.69
C ASP A 134 -32.99 -2.13 16.44
N GLU A 135 -34.12 -2.69 16.01
CA GLU A 135 -34.19 -3.59 14.84
C GLU A 135 -33.68 -2.93 13.55
N ASP A 136 -33.85 -1.61 13.43
CA ASP A 136 -33.47 -0.82 12.25
C ASP A 136 -32.03 -0.26 12.34
N TRP A 137 -31.32 -0.45 13.45
CA TRP A 137 -29.97 0.10 13.67
C TRP A 137 -29.00 -0.28 12.56
N ALA A 138 -29.02 -1.56 12.14
CA ALA A 138 -28.10 -2.07 11.13
C ALA A 138 -28.34 -1.45 9.76
N ASP A 139 -29.59 -1.13 9.42
CA ASP A 139 -29.93 -0.51 8.16
C ASP A 139 -29.46 0.95 8.13
N ARG A 140 -29.71 1.70 9.21
CA ARG A 140 -29.18 3.08 9.36
C ARG A 140 -27.66 3.14 9.34
N TYR A 141 -26.99 2.19 10.00
CA TYR A 141 -25.53 2.16 9.99
C TYR A 141 -24.97 1.84 8.59
N ARG A 142 -25.60 0.94 7.83
CA ARG A 142 -25.21 0.70 6.42
C ARG A 142 -25.44 1.92 5.54
N GLU A 143 -26.53 2.65 5.74
CA GLU A 143 -26.80 3.90 5.01
C GLU A 143 -25.72 4.94 5.30
N TYR A 144 -25.36 5.12 6.58
CA TYR A 144 -24.25 5.97 7.02
C TYR A 144 -22.93 5.60 6.30
N LEU A 145 -22.52 4.32 6.32
CA LEU A 145 -21.30 3.86 5.67
C LEU A 145 -21.27 4.08 4.14
N GLN A 146 -22.43 4.24 3.50
CA GLN A 146 -22.55 4.48 2.05
C GLN A 146 -22.63 5.98 1.70
N SER A 147 -22.68 6.86 2.69
CA SER A 147 -22.71 8.31 2.49
C SER A 147 -21.37 8.84 1.98
N ALA A 148 -21.37 9.54 0.84
CA ALA A 148 -20.14 10.09 0.25
C ALA A 148 -19.47 11.16 1.15
N ALA A 149 -20.26 11.84 1.99
CA ALA A 149 -19.76 12.82 2.95
C ALA A 149 -18.88 12.18 4.04
N VAL A 150 -19.05 10.88 4.31
CA VAL A 150 -18.26 10.12 5.28
C VAL A 150 -16.87 9.78 4.75
N LEU A 151 -16.72 9.60 3.44
CA LEU A 151 -15.45 9.23 2.81
C LEU A 151 -14.68 10.41 2.23
N PHE A 152 -15.37 11.49 1.89
CA PHE A 152 -14.78 12.69 1.29
C PHE A 152 -15.54 13.94 1.75
N PRO A 153 -15.14 14.57 2.85
CA PRO A 153 -15.82 15.73 3.41
C PRO A 153 -15.83 16.86 2.37
N GLY A 154 -17.02 17.29 1.97
CA GLY A 154 -17.20 18.33 0.95
C GLY A 154 -17.13 17.87 -0.51
N ALA A 155 -16.89 16.59 -0.80
CA ALA A 155 -16.96 16.08 -2.17
C ALA A 155 -18.40 15.66 -2.53
N LYS A 156 -18.92 16.19 -3.64
CA LYS A 156 -20.13 15.63 -4.25
C LYS A 156 -19.81 14.23 -4.78
N ARG A 157 -20.79 13.32 -4.75
CA ARG A 157 -20.68 11.92 -5.25
C ARG A 157 -20.05 11.82 -6.66
N GLU A 158 -20.23 12.85 -7.47
CA GLU A 158 -19.69 13.02 -8.83
C GLU A 158 -18.16 13.23 -8.89
N SER A 159 -17.48 13.60 -7.79
CA SER A 159 -16.05 13.92 -7.80
C SER A 159 -15.11 12.72 -7.62
N ILE A 160 -15.64 11.54 -7.32
CA ILE A 160 -14.85 10.32 -7.08
C ILE A 160 -14.40 9.67 -8.40
N SER A 161 -15.13 9.88 -9.51
CA SER A 161 -14.73 9.42 -10.85
C SER A 161 -13.63 10.29 -11.47
N GLY A 162 -13.58 11.57 -11.11
CA GLY A 162 -12.71 12.58 -11.72
C GLY A 162 -11.21 12.23 -11.84
N PRO A 163 -10.56 11.59 -10.85
CA PRO A 163 -9.14 11.24 -10.95
C PRO A 163 -8.84 10.16 -12.00
N TYR A 164 -9.82 9.29 -12.32
CA TYR A 164 -9.63 8.12 -13.17
C TYR A 164 -10.22 8.29 -14.57
N GLU A 165 -11.00 9.33 -14.81
CA GLU A 165 -11.58 9.65 -16.13
C GLU A 165 -10.51 9.86 -17.20
N SER A 166 -9.37 10.47 -16.84
CA SER A 166 -8.23 10.65 -17.75
C SER A 166 -7.47 9.35 -18.05
N ALA A 167 -7.57 8.36 -17.15
CA ALA A 167 -6.92 7.07 -17.28
C ALA A 167 -7.83 6.02 -17.94
N ALA A 168 -9.15 6.20 -17.90
CA ALA A 168 -10.12 5.25 -18.46
C ALA A 168 -9.89 4.93 -19.96
N PRO A 169 -9.52 5.90 -20.83
CA PRO A 169 -9.22 5.61 -22.24
C PRO A 169 -7.99 4.69 -22.44
N LEU A 170 -7.08 4.65 -21.46
CA LEU A 170 -5.83 3.88 -21.54
C LEU A 170 -6.03 2.38 -21.26
N LEU A 171 -7.23 1.99 -20.81
CA LEU A 171 -7.57 0.60 -20.50
C LEU A 171 -8.23 -0.13 -21.68
N PHE A 172 -8.49 0.55 -22.79
CA PHE A 172 -9.07 -0.06 -23.99
C PHE A 172 -8.00 -0.70 -24.88
N GLY A 173 -8.34 -1.87 -25.45
CA GLY A 173 -7.38 -2.73 -26.16
C GLY A 173 -6.66 -2.06 -27.33
N GLU A 174 -7.32 -1.16 -28.06
CA GLU A 174 -6.71 -0.44 -29.19
C GLU A 174 -5.58 0.51 -28.74
N GLU A 175 -5.75 1.17 -27.60
CA GLU A 175 -4.79 2.13 -27.06
C GLU A 175 -3.57 1.42 -26.44
N ILE A 176 -3.80 0.26 -25.82
CA ILE A 176 -2.75 -0.64 -25.33
C ILE A 176 -1.90 -1.14 -26.51
N GLU A 177 -2.53 -1.61 -27.58
CA GLU A 177 -1.85 -2.10 -28.79
C GLU A 177 -1.17 -0.98 -29.60
N ARG A 178 -1.65 0.26 -29.49
CA ARG A 178 -0.98 1.43 -30.06
C ARG A 178 0.33 1.72 -29.32
N ARG A 179 0.31 1.78 -27.98
CA ARG A 179 1.51 2.05 -27.16
C ARG A 179 2.55 0.93 -27.19
N ARG A 180 2.13 -0.32 -27.40
CA ARG A 180 3.06 -1.44 -27.61
C ARG A 180 3.83 -1.35 -28.92
N ARG A 181 3.25 -0.72 -29.94
CA ARG A 181 3.85 -0.56 -31.28
C ARG A 181 4.74 0.68 -31.41
N ASP A 182 4.51 1.68 -30.57
CA ASP A 182 5.33 2.89 -30.53
C ASP A 182 5.65 3.25 -29.07
N PRO A 183 6.79 2.78 -28.53
CA PRO A 183 7.09 2.90 -27.10
C PRO A 183 7.36 4.33 -26.63
N GLY A 184 7.67 5.25 -27.54
CA GLY A 184 8.36 6.49 -27.20
C GLY A 184 9.83 6.26 -26.88
#